data_AF-A0A7V5Q9S4-F1
#
_entry.id   AF-A0A7V5Q9S4-F1
#
_cell.length_a   1.000
_cell.length_b   1.000
_cell.length_c   1.000
_cell.angle_alpha   90.00
_cell.angle_beta   90.00
_cell.angle_gamma   90.00
#
_symmetry.space_group_name_H-M   'P 1'
#
loop_
_entity.id
_entity.type
_entity.pdbx_description
1 polymer ?
#
loop_
_entity_poly.entity_id
_entity_poly.type
_entity_poly.pdbx_seq_one_letter_code
_entity_poly.pdbx_strand_id
1 'polypeptide(L)'
;MKDPIETYMNLVPMVVEQTNRGERSYDIFSRLLKERIIFLTGQVEDGMASLITAQLLFLESENPKKEISLYINSPGGVVTSGMGIYDTMNFIKPPVSTLCIG
;
A
#
# COMPACT_ATOMS: atom_id res chain seq x y z
N MET A 1 19.47 -8.06 21.30
CA MET A 1 19.27 -9.26 20.47
C MET A 1 17.83 -9.17 20.00
N LYS A 2 17.56 -8.93 18.70
CA LYS A 2 16.18 -8.79 18.21
C LYS A 2 15.48 -10.13 18.37
N ASP A 3 14.25 -10.13 18.88
CA ASP A 3 13.53 -11.36 19.14
C ASP A 3 13.33 -12.13 17.81
N PRO A 4 13.61 -13.45 17.76
CA PRO A 4 13.43 -14.23 16.54
C PRO A 4 11.97 -14.19 16.05
N ILE A 5 11.01 -14.06 16.97
CA ILE A 5 9.57 -13.97 16.68
C ILE A 5 9.23 -12.62 16.01
N GLU A 6 9.80 -11.51 16.47
CA GLU A 6 9.69 -10.22 15.77
C GLU A 6 10.31 -10.28 14.36
N THR A 7 11.39 -11.05 14.20
CA THR A 7 12.04 -11.22 12.90
C THR A 7 11.18 -12.07 11.96
N TYR A 8 10.49 -13.10 12.47
CA TYR A 8 9.54 -13.92 11.70
C TYR A 8 8.26 -13.15 11.32
N MET A 9 7.76 -12.29 12.19
CA MET A 9 6.61 -11.40 11.89
C MET A 9 6.93 -10.33 10.85
N ASN A 10 8.21 -9.97 10.68
CA ASN A 10 8.68 -8.99 9.69
C ASN A 10 9.08 -9.60 8.34
N LEU A 11 9.07 -10.94 8.20
CA LEU A 11 9.32 -11.61 6.93
C LEU A 11 8.04 -11.57 6.09
N VAL A 12 7.93 -10.57 5.22
CA VAL A 12 6.86 -10.50 4.23
C VAL A 12 6.95 -11.73 3.33
N PRO A 13 5.89 -12.56 3.23
CA PRO A 13 5.92 -13.76 2.41
C PRO A 13 6.14 -13.41 0.93
N MET A 14 7.02 -14.17 0.29
CA MET A 14 7.34 -14.04 -1.13
C MET A 14 6.41 -14.94 -1.96
N VAL A 15 5.85 -14.37 -3.02
CA VAL A 15 4.98 -15.05 -3.98
C VAL A 15 5.72 -15.13 -5.32
N VAL A 16 5.72 -16.32 -5.92
CA VAL A 16 6.31 -16.56 -7.25
C VAL A 16 5.21 -16.48 -8.31
N GLU A 17 5.33 -15.53 -9.23
CA GLU A 17 4.46 -15.42 -10.41
C GLU A 17 5.15 -16.08 -11.60
N GLN A 18 4.52 -17.14 -12.13
CA GLN A 18 4.96 -17.76 -13.38
C GLN A 18 4.43 -16.94 -14.56
N THR A 19 5.34 -16.31 -15.30
CA THR A 19 5.02 -15.64 -16.57
C THR A 19 5.54 -16.47 -17.74
N ASN A 20 4.98 -16.30 -18.94
CA ASN A 20 5.44 -16.98 -20.16
C ASN A 20 6.93 -16.71 -20.52
N ARG A 21 7.59 -15.77 -19.83
CA ARG A 21 9.02 -15.42 -20.00
C ARG A 21 9.89 -15.80 -18.80
N GLY A 22 9.36 -16.48 -17.79
CA GLY A 22 10.09 -16.96 -16.61
C GLY A 22 9.38 -16.71 -15.27
N GLU A 23 10.04 -17.11 -14.18
CA GLU A 23 9.57 -16.89 -12.80
C GLU A 23 10.05 -15.54 -12.27
N ARG A 24 9.12 -14.74 -11.74
CA ARG A 24 9.45 -13.52 -10.97
C ARG A 24 8.90 -13.66 -9.56
N SER A 25 9.77 -13.50 -8.57
CA SER A 25 9.39 -13.42 -7.17
C SER A 25 9.05 -11.98 -6.80
N TYR A 26 7.90 -11.81 -6.14
CA TYR A 26 7.44 -10.55 -5.59
C TYR A 26 7.12 -10.77 -4.11
N ASP A 27 7.22 -9.73 -3.30
CA ASP A 27 6.56 -9.78 -2.00
C ASP A 27 5.03 -9.72 -2.18
N ILE A 28 4.27 -10.21 -1.20
CA ILE A 28 2.80 -10.25 -1.30
C ILE A 28 2.22 -8.84 -1.51
N PHE A 29 2.81 -7.81 -0.90
CA PHE A 29 2.33 -6.43 -1.00
C PHE A 29 2.56 -5.84 -2.40
N SER A 30 3.70 -6.08 -3.04
CA SER A 30 3.95 -5.67 -4.43
C SER A 30 3.04 -6.40 -5.40
N ARG A 31 2.74 -7.67 -5.13
CA ARG A 31 1.78 -8.41 -5.96
C ARG A 31 0.37 -7.81 -5.86
N LEU A 32 -0.04 -7.38 -4.67
CA LEU A 32 -1.33 -6.71 -4.43
C LEU A 32 -1.34 -5.27 -4.97
N LEU A 33 -0.22 -4.55 -4.91
CA LEU A 33 -0.08 -3.23 -5.51
C LEU A 33 -0.26 -3.29 -7.03
N LYS A 34 0.21 -4.36 -7.69
CA LYS A 34 -0.07 -4.62 -9.12
C LYS A 34 -1.57 -4.82 -9.41
N GLU A 35 -2.33 -5.33 -8.45
CA GLU A 35 -3.81 -5.35 -8.51
C GLU A 35 -4.46 -4.04 -8.06
N ARG A 36 -3.66 -3.01 -7.74
CA ARG A 36 -4.06 -1.68 -7.28
C ARG A 36 -4.67 -1.65 -5.89
N ILE A 37 -4.18 -2.54 -5.03
CA ILE A 37 -4.58 -2.61 -3.62
C ILE A 37 -3.46 -2.02 -2.77
N ILE A 38 -3.78 -1.00 -1.98
CA ILE A 38 -2.87 -0.34 -1.03
C ILE A 38 -3.35 -0.63 0.38
N PHE A 39 -2.41 -0.89 1.29
CA PHE A 39 -2.68 -1.11 2.71
C PHE A 39 -2.21 0.09 3.55
N LEU A 40 -3.13 0.61 4.36
CA LEU A 40 -2.87 1.57 5.41
C LEU A 40 -3.08 0.86 6.74
N THR A 41 -2.00 0.28 7.27
CA THR A 41 -2.05 -0.55 8.48
C THR A 41 -1.15 0.03 9.57
N GLY A 42 -1.67 0.15 10.80
CA GLY A 42 -0.92 0.70 11.93
C GLY A 42 -1.02 2.22 12.04
N GLN A 43 -0.11 2.83 12.80
CA GLN A 43 -0.18 4.25 13.14
C GLN A 43 0.12 5.15 11.94
N VAL A 44 -0.63 6.24 11.81
CA VAL A 44 -0.37 7.25 10.77
C VAL A 44 0.82 8.12 11.16
N GLU A 45 1.93 7.93 10.47
CA GLU A 45 3.17 8.70 10.61
C GLU A 45 3.68 9.20 9.26
N ASP A 46 4.59 10.17 9.26
CA ASP A 46 5.08 10.84 8.05
C ASP A 46 5.74 9.87 7.06
N GLY A 47 6.45 8.86 7.56
CA GLY A 47 7.06 7.82 6.73
C GLY A 47 6.01 6.99 5.98
N MET A 48 5.00 6.49 6.71
CA MET A 48 3.90 5.72 6.11
C MET A 48 3.09 6.56 5.13
N ALA A 49 2.78 7.81 5.48
CA ALA A 49 2.03 8.71 4.59
C ALA A 49 2.79 8.99 3.29
N SER A 50 4.11 9.18 3.37
CA SER A 50 4.96 9.35 2.18
C SER A 50 4.93 8.11 1.28
N LEU A 51 4.96 6.90 1.85
CA LEU A 51 4.86 5.65 1.09
C LEU A 51 3.49 5.50 0.40
N ILE A 52 2.40 5.75 1.12
CA ILE A 52 1.04 5.66 0.55
C ILE A 52 0.86 6.69 -0.57
N THR A 53 1.32 7.93 -0.37
CA THR A 53 1.28 8.99 -1.38
C THR A 53 2.05 8.58 -2.63
N ALA A 54 3.24 8.01 -2.48
CA ALA A 54 4.04 7.52 -3.60
C ALA A 54 3.32 6.39 -4.36
N GLN A 55 2.68 5.45 -3.65
CA GLN A 55 1.92 4.35 -4.27
C GLN A 55 0.70 4.87 -5.03
N LEU A 56 -0.04 5.84 -4.50
CA LEU A 56 -1.17 6.47 -5.17
C LEU A 56 -0.76 7.13 -6.49
N LEU A 57 0.32 7.93 -6.48
CA LEU A 57 0.87 8.57 -7.68
C LEU A 57 1.40 7.55 -8.69
N PHE A 58 2.04 6.49 -8.21
CA PHE A 58 2.48 5.39 -9.07
C PHE A 58 1.30 4.75 -9.81
N LEU A 59 0.23 4.41 -9.08
CA LEU A 59 -0.97 3.81 -9.67
C LEU A 59 -1.70 4.76 -10.61
N GLU A 60 -1.72 6.06 -10.33
CA GLU A 60 -2.24 7.06 -11.28
C GLU A 60 -1.47 7.01 -12.60
N SER A 61 -0.13 6.94 -12.53
CA SER A 61 0.72 6.91 -13.72
C SER A 61 0.54 5.65 -14.57
N GLU A 62 0.27 4.49 -13.94
CA GLU A 62 0.01 3.25 -14.68
C GLU A 62 -1.32 3.28 -15.43
N ASN A 63 -2.40 3.68 -14.75
CA ASN A 63 -3.72 3.76 -15.39
C ASN A 63 -4.64 4.74 -14.65
N PRO A 64 -4.83 5.97 -15.15
CA PRO A 64 -5.61 6.99 -14.45
C PRO A 64 -7.13 6.71 -14.41
N LYS A 65 -7.62 5.67 -15.09
CA LYS A 65 -9.07 5.37 -15.20
C LYS A 65 -9.55 4.24 -14.31
N LYS A 66 -8.71 3.23 -14.08
CA LYS A 66 -9.09 2.08 -13.25
C LYS A 66 -9.01 2.46 -11.76
N GLU A 67 -9.90 1.91 -10.96
CA GLU A 67 -10.05 2.18 -9.53
C GLU A 67 -8.83 1.71 -8.71
N ILE A 68 -8.58 2.40 -7.59
CA ILE A 68 -7.58 2.04 -6.57
C ILE A 68 -8.32 1.66 -5.29
N SER A 69 -7.96 0.53 -4.69
CA SER A 69 -8.56 0.08 -3.44
C SER A 69 -7.63 0.32 -2.27
N LEU A 70 -8.03 1.17 -1.33
CA LEU A 70 -7.30 1.51 -0.11
C LEU A 70 -7.90 0.78 1.09
N TYR A 71 -7.15 -0.16 1.65
CA TYR A 71 -7.55 -0.98 2.78
C TYR A 71 -7.01 -0.35 4.07
N ILE A 72 -7.91 0.03 4.98
CA ILE A 72 -7.59 0.85 6.15
C ILE A 72 -7.76 0.01 7.41
N ASN A 73 -6.67 -0.16 8.16
CA ASN A 73 -6.61 -0.74 9.50
C ASN A 73 -5.70 0.10 10.38
N SER A 74 -6.18 1.24 10.85
CA SER A 74 -5.35 2.20 11.59
C SER A 74 -6.09 2.76 12.80
N PRO A 75 -5.41 2.88 13.96
CA PRO A 75 -5.92 3.62 15.11
C PRO A 75 -5.82 5.16 14.92
N GLY A 76 -5.37 5.63 13.75
CA GLY A 76 -5.07 7.03 13.47
C GLY A 76 -3.61 7.39 13.78
N GLY A 77 -3.34 8.69 13.93
CA GLY A 77 -1.99 9.20 14.18
C GLY A 77 -1.86 10.68 13.89
N VAL A 78 -0.77 11.06 13.21
CA VAL A 78 -0.43 12.45 12.91
C VAL A 78 -1.39 13.02 11.86
N VAL A 79 -2.03 14.14 12.21
CA VAL A 79 -3.06 14.77 11.37
C VAL A 79 -2.49 15.28 10.04
N THR A 80 -1.29 15.87 10.05
CA THR A 80 -0.66 16.39 8.83
C THR A 80 -0.35 15.29 7.83
N SER A 81 0.12 14.13 8.30
CA SER A 81 0.40 12.98 7.44
C SER A 81 -0.89 12.40 6.88
N GLY A 82 -1.96 12.34 7.69
CA GLY A 82 -3.31 11.97 7.24
C GLY A 82 -3.87 12.91 6.17
N MET A 83 -3.69 14.23 6.35
CA MET A 83 -4.08 15.24 5.37
C MET A 83 -3.31 15.08 4.05
N GLY A 84 -2.02 14.76 4.09
CA GLY A 84 -1.24 14.49 2.88
C GLY A 84 -1.79 13.31 2.06
N ILE A 85 -2.20 12.22 2.73
CA ILE A 85 -2.85 11.09 2.07
C ILE A 85 -4.20 11.52 1.49
N TYR A 86 -5.02 12.21 2.29
CA TYR A 86 -6.36 12.64 1.89
C TYR A 86 -6.34 13.59 0.68
N ASP A 87 -5.46 14.59 0.69
CA ASP A 87 -5.31 15.52 -0.44
C ASP A 87 -4.81 14.80 -1.69
N THR A 88 -3.90 13.83 -1.54
CA THR A 88 -3.44 13.01 -2.67
C THR A 88 -4.57 12.18 -3.26
N MET A 89 -5.43 11.58 -2.44
CA MET A 89 -6.60 10.84 -2.91
C MET A 89 -7.54 11.70 -3.76
N ASN A 90 -7.71 12.98 -3.39
CA ASN A 90 -8.55 13.92 -4.14
C ASN A 90 -7.84 14.51 -5.37
N PHE A 91 -6.51 14.56 -5.36
CA PHE A 91 -5.70 15.11 -6.44
C PHE A 91 -5.61 14.17 -7.64
N ILE A 92 -5.45 12.87 -7.39
CA ILE A 92 -5.26 11.88 -8.45
C ILE A 92 -6.56 11.63 -9.23
N LYS A 93 -6.43 11.27 -10.52
CA LYS A 93 -7.58 10.98 -11.38
C LYS A 93 -8.35 9.69 -11.07
N PRO A 94 -7.69 8.57 -10.70
CA PRO A 94 -8.40 7.34 -10.36
C PRO A 94 -9.39 7.53 -9.21
N PRO A 95 -10.59 6.92 -9.27
CA PRO A 95 -11.43 6.83 -8.08
C PRO A 95 -10.72 5.96 -7.03
N VAL A 96 -10.64 6.46 -5.80
CA VAL A 96 -10.09 5.73 -4.66
C VAL A 96 -11.24 5.19 -3.83
N SER A 97 -11.34 3.87 -3.75
CA SER A 97 -12.31 3.16 -2.93
C SER A 97 -11.68 2.71 -1.63
N THR A 98 -12.32 3.04 -0.52
CA THR A 98 -11.80 2.77 0.81
C THR A 98 -12.56 1.61 1.46
N LEU A 99 -11.83 0.62 1.96
CA LEU A 99 -12.39 -0.48 2.73
C LEU A 99 -11.79 -0.50 4.14
N CYS A 100 -12.62 -0.35 5.16
CA CYS A 100 -12.20 -0.52 6.55
C CYS A 100 -12.06 -2.02 6.87
N ILE A 101 -10.89 -2.41 7.37
CA ILE A 101 -10.57 -3.79 7.73
C ILE A 101 -9.96 -3.84 9.14
N GLY A 102 -10.82 -3.89 10.16
CA GLY A 102 -10.40 -3.86 11.57
C GLY A 102 -11.54 -3.45 12.48
#